data_AF-A0AAN0MHS2-F1
#
_entry.id   AF-A0AAN0MHS2-F1
#
_cell.length_a   1.000
_cell.length_b   1.000
_cell.length_c   1.000
_cell.angle_alpha   90.00
_cell.angle_beta   90.00
_cell.angle_gamma   90.00
#
_symmetry.space_group_name_H-M   'P 1'
#
loop_
_entity.id
_entity.type
_entity.pdbx_description
1 polymer ?
#
loop_
_entity_poly.entity_id
_entity_poly.type
_entity_poly.pdbx_seq_one_letter_code
_entity_poly.pdbx_strand_id
1 'polypeptide(L)'
;MAVSTPKKALLGAPPAKKPVAAEALVSVAKTHGVSPVKQFGHQLKRMYGPKKSKLRSIEYYEYQLYRPELTAAERLEFIGNDSNLVLNQSLSNNRGRINGAIIEQKALFSALMDGLGLAMTKMQAVVSHGPAFGDMRTLRTAEDVAAFLRDDARYPVFGKPVEGSKSVGSALFQSHDPETGLITFGNGQTHDAAALAKEIFDDYPEGYLLQDAVTQHGDMRALAGDAVGSVRMVTVHDATGAHVLYTLWKIPSPAAMSDNFWQDGSMLAHIDANAGKVTQCRRGVGLNAEDIETHPVSAQPIVGFKLPHWEAARKLVMDTHSVFPDLGVIGWDVGISADGPVIIEGNLNPFHTLYQIATGRGVNNPEFVAVFDQIRAHQANQLKVQAAAQKAYLERHTKT
;
A
#
# COMPACT_ATOMS: atom_id res chain seq x y z
N MET A 1 -3.79 -24.30 35.11
CA MET A 1 -4.83 -23.76 34.22
C MET A 1 -4.13 -22.89 33.19
N ALA A 2 -4.25 -23.20 31.90
CA ALA A 2 -3.69 -22.33 30.86
C ALA A 2 -4.44 -20.99 30.94
N VAL A 3 -3.72 -19.92 31.25
CA VAL A 3 -4.27 -18.57 31.20
C VAL A 3 -4.59 -18.31 29.73
N SER A 4 -5.87 -18.43 29.37
CA SER A 4 -6.37 -18.00 28.07
C SER A 4 -6.03 -16.53 27.94
N THR A 5 -5.06 -16.19 27.09
CA THR A 5 -4.76 -14.81 26.75
C THR A 5 -6.06 -14.18 26.20
N PRO A 6 -6.53 -13.04 26.72
CA PRO A 6 -7.72 -12.40 26.18
C PRO A 6 -7.50 -12.12 24.69
N LYS A 7 -8.53 -12.43 23.90
CA LYS A 7 -8.48 -12.25 22.45
C LYS A 7 -8.36 -10.74 22.16
N LYS A 8 -7.23 -10.33 21.56
CA LYS A 8 -7.00 -8.94 21.13
C LYS A 8 -8.09 -8.47 20.16
N ALA A 9 -8.48 -7.21 20.28
CA ALA A 9 -9.51 -6.58 19.47
C ALA A 9 -8.97 -6.16 18.09
N LEU A 10 -7.73 -5.68 18.04
CA LEU A 10 -7.13 -5.15 16.81
C LEU A 10 -6.61 -6.27 15.89
N LEU A 11 -6.49 -5.95 14.61
CA LEU A 11 -6.11 -6.91 13.58
C LEU A 11 -4.72 -7.53 13.88
N GLY A 12 -4.68 -8.85 14.08
CA GLY A 12 -3.44 -9.58 14.27
C GLY A 12 -2.56 -9.68 13.02
N ALA A 13 -1.30 -10.07 13.21
CA ALA A 13 -0.39 -10.31 12.10
C ALA A 13 -0.89 -11.44 11.18
N PRO A 14 -0.69 -11.32 9.85
CA PRO A 14 -1.04 -12.40 8.94
C PRO A 14 -0.26 -13.68 9.29
N PRO A 15 -0.87 -14.86 9.09
CA PRO A 15 -0.16 -16.12 9.31
C PRO A 15 1.10 -16.18 8.44
N ALA A 16 2.16 -16.80 8.97
CA ALA A 16 3.38 -17.00 8.21
C ALA A 16 3.07 -17.76 6.92
N LYS A 17 3.59 -17.29 5.78
CA LYS A 17 3.45 -18.00 4.51
C LYS A 17 4.08 -19.39 4.67
N LYS A 18 3.30 -20.44 4.44
CA LYS A 18 3.84 -21.80 4.44
C LYS A 18 4.90 -21.90 3.33
N PRO A 19 6.01 -22.63 3.56
CA PRO A 19 6.96 -22.92 2.49
C PRO A 19 6.23 -23.51 1.29
N VAL A 20 6.77 -23.31 0.09
CA VAL A 20 6.26 -23.99 -1.11
C VAL A 20 6.29 -25.49 -0.84
N ALA A 21 5.11 -26.08 -0.69
CA ALA A 21 4.97 -27.50 -0.45
C ALA A 21 5.47 -28.28 -1.69
N ALA A 22 6.04 -29.47 -1.48
CA ALA A 22 6.29 -30.42 -2.56
C ALA A 22 5.05 -30.62 -3.47
N GLU A 23 3.86 -30.41 -2.91
CA GLU A 23 2.57 -30.36 -3.60
C GLU A 23 2.52 -29.34 -4.75
N ALA A 24 3.08 -28.14 -4.60
CA ALA A 24 3.08 -27.13 -5.66
C ALA A 24 3.99 -27.56 -6.84
N LEU A 25 5.15 -28.14 -6.54
CA LEU A 25 6.06 -28.72 -7.55
C LEU A 25 5.35 -29.81 -8.36
N VAL A 26 4.69 -30.74 -7.67
CA VAL A 26 3.95 -31.85 -8.28
C VAL A 26 2.74 -31.36 -9.06
N SER A 27 1.97 -30.42 -8.49
CA SER A 27 0.79 -29.84 -9.12
C SER A 27 1.18 -29.14 -10.42
N VAL A 28 2.19 -28.27 -10.40
CA VAL A 28 2.70 -27.60 -11.61
C VAL A 28 3.17 -28.60 -12.68
N ALA A 29 3.85 -29.67 -12.28
CA ALA A 29 4.28 -30.70 -13.23
C ALA A 29 3.08 -31.40 -13.88
N LYS A 30 2.02 -31.68 -13.11
CA LYS A 30 0.80 -32.35 -13.56
C LYS A 30 -0.08 -31.44 -14.42
N THR A 31 -0.28 -30.18 -14.04
CA THR A 31 -1.23 -29.26 -14.69
C THR A 31 -0.62 -28.46 -15.82
N HIS A 32 0.65 -28.07 -15.72
CA HIS A 32 1.33 -27.23 -16.73
C HIS A 32 2.40 -27.98 -17.53
N GLY A 33 2.61 -29.28 -17.27
CA GLY A 33 3.59 -30.11 -18.00
C GLY A 33 5.05 -29.68 -17.79
N VAL A 34 5.34 -28.90 -16.74
CA VAL A 34 6.70 -28.41 -16.48
C VAL A 34 7.36 -29.28 -15.41
N SER A 35 8.33 -30.10 -15.84
CA SER A 35 9.00 -31.05 -14.93
C SER A 35 9.67 -30.35 -13.74
N PRO A 36 9.77 -31.00 -12.56
CA PRO A 36 10.44 -30.43 -11.40
C PRO A 36 11.88 -29.96 -11.68
N VAL A 37 12.61 -30.67 -12.55
CA VAL A 37 13.97 -30.28 -12.99
C VAL A 37 13.95 -28.96 -13.75
N LYS A 38 12.99 -28.76 -14.66
CA LYS A 38 12.84 -27.51 -15.41
C LYS A 38 12.41 -26.36 -14.49
N GLN A 39 11.49 -26.62 -13.55
CA GLN A 39 11.09 -25.65 -12.53
C GLN A 39 12.30 -25.22 -11.68
N PHE A 40 13.12 -26.17 -11.22
CA PHE A 40 14.33 -25.89 -10.45
C PHE A 40 15.36 -25.10 -11.27
N GLY A 41 15.56 -25.45 -12.54
CA GLY A 41 16.41 -24.71 -13.47
C GLY A 41 15.98 -23.25 -13.66
N HIS A 42 14.67 -22.97 -13.74
CA HIS A 42 14.16 -21.60 -13.77
C HIS A 42 14.50 -20.83 -12.49
N GLN A 43 14.32 -21.47 -11.33
CA GLN A 43 14.56 -20.86 -10.03
C GLN A 43 16.04 -20.55 -9.80
N LEU A 44 16.94 -21.50 -10.10
CA LEU A 44 18.39 -21.29 -9.97
C LEU A 44 18.89 -20.11 -10.81
N LYS A 45 18.45 -20.01 -12.07
CA LYS A 45 18.81 -18.88 -12.94
C LYS A 45 18.35 -17.53 -12.39
N ARG A 46 17.31 -17.49 -11.56
CA ARG A 46 16.76 -16.25 -10.97
C ARG A 46 17.36 -15.91 -9.61
N MET A 47 17.75 -16.92 -8.83
CA MET A 47 18.47 -16.72 -7.58
C MET A 47 19.92 -16.26 -7.82
N TYR A 48 20.60 -16.85 -8.81
CA TYR A 48 22.04 -16.68 -9.02
C TYR A 48 22.43 -16.06 -10.37
N GLY A 49 21.46 -15.63 -11.19
CA GLY A 49 21.73 -15.06 -12.51
C GLY A 49 22.33 -13.64 -12.48
N PRO A 50 23.00 -13.22 -13.58
CA PRO A 50 23.74 -11.96 -13.65
C PRO A 50 22.86 -10.70 -13.49
N LYS A 51 21.54 -10.80 -13.79
CA LYS A 51 20.57 -9.70 -13.64
C LYS A 51 19.91 -9.62 -12.24
N LYS A 52 20.35 -10.40 -11.25
CA LYS A 52 19.97 -10.33 -9.81
C LYS A 52 18.47 -10.03 -9.55
N SER A 53 17.53 -10.70 -10.22
CA SER A 53 16.11 -10.56 -9.88
C SER A 53 15.79 -11.05 -8.46
N LYS A 54 16.67 -11.89 -7.87
CA LYS A 54 16.63 -12.39 -6.49
C LYS A 54 15.25 -12.92 -6.09
N LEU A 55 14.62 -13.67 -7.00
CA LEU A 55 13.34 -14.30 -6.71
C LEU A 55 13.54 -15.48 -5.78
N ARG A 56 12.81 -15.46 -4.68
CA ARG A 56 12.66 -16.61 -3.79
C ARG A 56 11.80 -17.67 -4.46
N SER A 57 11.94 -18.92 -4.02
CA SER A 57 11.18 -20.03 -4.58
C SER A 57 9.66 -19.78 -4.53
N ILE A 58 9.15 -19.22 -3.44
CA ILE A 58 7.73 -18.89 -3.31
C ILE A 58 7.24 -17.87 -4.35
N GLU A 59 8.06 -16.85 -4.67
CA GLU A 59 7.71 -15.81 -5.64
C GLU A 59 7.67 -16.36 -7.07
N TYR A 60 8.46 -17.41 -7.37
CA TYR A 60 8.37 -18.12 -8.65
C TYR A 60 6.97 -18.73 -8.88
N TYR A 61 6.38 -19.31 -7.82
CA TYR A 61 5.04 -19.88 -7.90
C TYR A 61 3.98 -18.79 -7.84
N GLU A 62 4.09 -17.82 -6.92
CA GLU A 62 3.10 -16.73 -6.77
C GLU A 62 2.91 -15.94 -8.07
N TYR A 63 3.99 -15.69 -8.82
CA TYR A 63 3.94 -14.98 -10.11
C TYR A 63 3.68 -15.90 -11.32
N GLN A 64 3.39 -17.18 -11.08
CA GLN A 64 3.12 -18.19 -12.11
C GLN A 64 4.22 -18.28 -13.18
N LEU A 65 5.49 -18.21 -12.78
CA LEU A 65 6.62 -18.17 -13.72
C LEU A 65 6.91 -19.54 -14.36
N TYR A 66 6.21 -20.57 -13.90
CA TYR A 66 6.17 -21.90 -14.49
C TYR A 66 5.31 -21.98 -15.76
N ARG A 67 4.49 -20.98 -16.06
CA ARG A 67 3.67 -20.91 -17.27
C ARG A 67 4.52 -21.15 -18.53
N PRO A 68 4.23 -22.19 -19.34
CA PRO A 68 5.06 -22.56 -20.49
C PRO A 68 5.06 -21.48 -21.60
N GLU A 69 3.97 -20.74 -21.74
CA GLU A 69 3.76 -19.68 -22.72
C GLU A 69 4.66 -18.45 -22.51
N LEU A 70 5.15 -18.23 -21.29
CA LEU A 70 6.12 -17.17 -21.04
C LEU A 70 7.41 -17.47 -21.80
N THR A 71 8.01 -16.46 -22.41
CA THR A 71 9.36 -16.52 -22.97
C THR A 71 10.42 -16.42 -21.88
N ALA A 72 11.69 -16.67 -22.22
CA ALA A 72 12.79 -16.44 -21.28
C ALA A 72 12.94 -14.95 -20.93
N ALA A 73 12.66 -14.05 -21.88
CA ALA A 73 12.74 -12.61 -21.70
C ALA A 73 11.66 -12.09 -20.75
N GLU A 74 10.39 -12.42 -21.00
CA GLU A 74 9.26 -12.01 -20.14
C GLU A 74 9.44 -12.54 -18.71
N ARG A 75 9.96 -13.76 -18.57
CA ARG A 75 10.33 -14.31 -17.27
C ARG A 75 11.30 -13.36 -16.54
N LEU A 76 12.32 -12.83 -17.19
CA LEU A 76 13.33 -11.97 -16.56
C LEU A 76 12.81 -10.58 -16.15
N GLU A 77 11.64 -10.17 -16.63
CA GLU A 77 11.01 -8.90 -16.23
C GLU A 77 10.54 -8.93 -14.76
N PHE A 78 10.33 -10.12 -14.20
CA PHE A 78 9.86 -10.27 -12.82
C PHE A 78 10.99 -10.16 -11.80
N ILE A 79 10.73 -9.43 -10.71
CA ILE A 79 11.67 -9.25 -9.60
C ILE A 79 11.02 -9.63 -8.26
N GLY A 80 11.85 -10.14 -7.34
CA GLY A 80 11.42 -10.48 -5.98
C GLY A 80 11.34 -9.26 -5.06
N ASN A 81 10.82 -9.45 -3.85
CA ASN A 81 10.65 -8.36 -2.88
C ASN A 81 11.96 -7.62 -2.55
N ASP A 82 13.09 -8.33 -2.40
CA ASP A 82 14.37 -7.71 -2.09
C ASP A 82 14.85 -6.78 -3.23
N SER A 83 14.57 -7.18 -4.46
CA SER A 83 14.92 -6.41 -5.65
C SER A 83 14.00 -5.21 -5.88
N ASN A 84 12.76 -5.25 -5.39
CA ASN A 84 11.86 -4.10 -5.41
C ASN A 84 12.48 -2.93 -4.64
N LEU A 85 12.98 -3.18 -3.44
CA LEU A 85 13.61 -2.14 -2.62
C LEU A 85 14.82 -1.53 -3.34
N VAL A 86 15.67 -2.37 -3.93
CA VAL A 86 16.84 -1.92 -4.70
C VAL A 86 16.42 -1.07 -5.92
N LEU A 87 15.38 -1.49 -6.64
CA LEU A 87 14.82 -0.73 -7.76
C LEU A 87 14.35 0.65 -7.28
N ASN A 88 13.47 0.70 -6.26
CA ASN A 88 12.90 1.94 -5.74
C ASN A 88 13.97 2.91 -5.23
N GLN A 89 14.97 2.39 -4.51
CA GLN A 89 16.11 3.18 -4.05
C GLN A 89 16.98 3.69 -5.21
N SER A 90 17.08 2.95 -6.33
CA SER A 90 17.82 3.40 -7.51
C SER A 90 17.14 4.56 -8.24
N LEU A 91 15.83 4.74 -8.03
CA LEU A 91 15.04 5.79 -8.66
C LEU A 91 15.02 7.08 -7.83
N SER A 92 15.53 7.09 -6.60
CA SER A 92 15.49 8.27 -5.74
C SER A 92 16.90 8.71 -5.37
N ASN A 93 17.11 10.03 -5.27
CA ASN A 93 18.41 10.57 -4.88
C ASN A 93 18.60 10.56 -3.34
N ASN A 94 19.80 10.87 -2.85
CA ASN A 94 20.09 10.82 -1.40
C ASN A 94 19.27 11.82 -0.57
N ARG A 95 18.86 12.96 -1.13
CA ARG A 95 17.92 13.88 -0.47
C ARG A 95 16.51 13.31 -0.43
N GLY A 96 16.12 12.57 -1.47
CA GLY A 96 14.88 11.80 -1.50
C GLY A 96 14.77 10.88 -0.28
N ARG A 97 15.86 10.27 0.17
CA ARG A 97 15.85 9.44 1.40
C ARG A 97 15.53 10.22 2.67
N ILE A 98 15.97 11.49 2.77
CA ILE A 98 15.69 12.36 3.91
C ILE A 98 14.23 12.83 3.86
N ASN A 99 13.80 13.31 2.70
CA ASN A 99 12.44 13.79 2.49
C ASN A 99 11.41 12.66 2.60
N GLY A 100 11.79 11.43 2.23
CA GLY A 100 10.96 10.24 2.36
C GLY A 100 10.58 9.93 3.81
N ALA A 101 11.45 10.26 4.78
CA ALA A 101 11.13 10.08 6.19
C ALA A 101 9.88 10.88 6.61
N ILE A 102 9.59 12.00 5.96
CA ILE A 102 8.37 12.77 6.21
C ILE A 102 7.14 11.96 5.81
N ILE A 103 7.17 11.28 4.66
CA ILE A 103 6.06 10.46 4.16
C ILE A 103 5.81 9.26 5.08
N GLU A 104 6.88 8.61 5.54
CA GLU A 104 6.80 7.47 6.46
C GLU A 104 6.27 7.88 7.85
N GLN A 105 6.55 9.12 8.27
CA GLN A 105 6.00 9.72 9.48
C GLN A 105 4.55 10.18 9.29
N LYS A 106 3.63 9.22 9.30
CA LYS A 106 2.20 9.39 8.98
C LYS A 106 1.51 10.60 9.61
N ALA A 107 1.80 10.92 10.88
CA ALA A 107 1.22 12.09 11.56
C ALA A 107 1.76 13.42 10.99
N LEU A 108 3.08 13.54 10.77
CA LEU A 108 3.71 14.72 10.18
C LEU A 108 3.33 14.88 8.71
N PHE A 109 3.27 13.76 7.98
CA PHE A 109 2.81 13.75 6.60
C PHE A 109 1.39 14.31 6.49
N SER A 110 0.48 13.85 7.36
CA SER A 110 -0.91 14.33 7.41
C SER A 110 -0.99 15.84 7.67
N ALA A 111 -0.23 16.35 8.65
CA ALA A 111 -0.17 17.78 8.92
C ALA A 111 0.37 18.59 7.74
N LEU A 112 1.41 18.09 7.05
CA LEU A 112 1.97 18.74 5.86
C LEU A 112 0.94 18.79 4.72
N MET A 113 0.23 17.68 4.45
CA MET A 113 -0.79 17.64 3.40
C MET A 113 -1.93 18.63 3.68
N ASP A 114 -2.41 18.68 4.92
CA ASP A 114 -3.45 19.63 5.33
C ASP A 114 -2.98 21.09 5.14
N GLY A 115 -1.77 21.42 5.58
CA GLY A 115 -1.18 22.76 5.41
C GLY A 115 -0.96 23.16 3.94
N LEU A 116 -0.80 22.18 3.04
CA LEU A 116 -0.70 22.42 1.59
C LEU A 116 -2.05 22.40 0.87
N GLY A 117 -3.15 22.13 1.58
CA GLY A 117 -4.48 21.99 0.99
C GLY A 117 -4.64 20.74 0.12
N LEU A 118 -3.83 19.71 0.34
CA LEU A 118 -3.89 18.43 -0.37
C LEU A 118 -4.81 17.46 0.36
N ALA A 119 -5.77 16.89 -0.35
CA ALA A 119 -6.80 16.03 0.24
C ALA A 119 -6.19 14.74 0.81
N MET A 120 -6.21 14.61 2.13
CA MET A 120 -5.77 13.44 2.88
C MET A 120 -6.80 13.10 3.97
N THR A 121 -6.78 11.87 4.47
CA THR A 121 -7.54 11.51 5.67
C THR A 121 -7.22 12.46 6.83
N LYS A 122 -8.26 12.95 7.51
CA LYS A 122 -8.13 13.93 8.57
C LYS A 122 -7.83 13.25 9.90
N MET A 123 -6.78 13.71 10.57
CA MET A 123 -6.43 13.23 11.91
C MET A 123 -7.39 13.83 12.95
N GLN A 124 -7.91 13.00 13.86
CA GLN A 124 -8.66 13.47 15.03
C GLN A 124 -7.77 13.55 16.25
N ALA A 125 -6.93 12.53 16.47
CA ALA A 125 -6.00 12.47 17.58
C ALA A 125 -4.83 11.51 17.29
N VAL A 126 -3.73 11.71 18.01
CA VAL A 126 -2.55 10.83 17.97
C VAL A 126 -2.23 10.36 19.38
N VAL A 127 -2.17 9.04 19.58
CA VAL A 127 -1.60 8.43 20.78
C VAL A 127 -0.09 8.50 20.67
N SER A 128 0.57 9.10 21.66
CA SER A 128 2.02 9.26 21.63
C SER A 128 2.64 9.25 23.02
N HIS A 129 3.71 8.48 23.18
CA HIS A 129 4.48 8.38 24.42
C HIS A 129 5.58 9.44 24.55
N GLY A 130 5.92 10.15 23.47
CA GLY A 130 7.06 11.07 23.43
C GLY A 130 6.75 12.37 22.68
N PRO A 131 6.74 12.36 21.34
CA PRO A 131 6.58 13.57 20.54
C PRO A 131 5.23 14.26 20.80
N ALA A 132 5.21 15.58 20.67
CA ALA A 132 3.99 16.39 20.58
C ALA A 132 3.84 16.90 19.15
N PHE A 133 2.61 17.07 18.68
CA PHE A 133 2.30 17.42 17.29
C PHE A 133 1.66 18.81 17.15
N GLY A 134 2.08 19.75 18.00
CA GLY A 134 1.51 21.10 18.04
C GLY A 134 0.04 21.08 18.46
N ASP A 135 -0.82 21.72 17.66
CA ASP A 135 -2.27 21.81 17.91
C ASP A 135 -3.02 20.49 17.67
N MET A 136 -2.35 19.48 17.11
CA MET A 136 -2.94 18.16 16.94
C MET A 136 -3.12 17.47 18.30
N ARG A 137 -4.36 17.08 18.60
CA ARG A 137 -4.73 16.45 19.87
C ARG A 137 -3.87 15.21 20.14
N THR A 138 -3.06 15.27 21.19
CA THR A 138 -2.16 14.19 21.57
C THR A 138 -2.66 13.49 22.83
N LEU A 139 -2.88 12.18 22.78
CA LEU A 139 -3.36 11.34 23.86
C LEU A 139 -2.15 10.66 24.54
N ARG A 140 -2.01 10.81 25.86
CA ARG A 140 -0.77 10.47 26.60
C ARG A 140 -0.93 9.29 27.55
N THR A 141 -2.15 8.83 27.78
CA THR A 141 -2.46 7.70 28.66
C THR A 141 -3.54 6.82 28.04
N ALA A 142 -3.69 5.58 28.51
CA ALA A 142 -4.82 4.74 28.13
C ALA A 142 -6.16 5.38 28.51
N GLU A 143 -6.21 6.12 29.62
CA GLU A 143 -7.37 6.88 30.06
C GLU A 143 -7.73 8.01 29.09
N ASP A 144 -6.74 8.74 28.56
CA ASP A 144 -6.94 9.76 27.53
C ASP A 144 -7.52 9.14 26.25
N VAL A 145 -7.05 7.95 25.87
CA VAL A 145 -7.55 7.21 24.71
C VAL A 145 -9.00 6.76 24.94
N ALA A 146 -9.31 6.23 26.11
CA ALA A 146 -10.66 5.83 26.46
C ALA A 146 -11.62 7.03 26.51
N ALA A 147 -11.20 8.15 27.09
CA ALA A 147 -11.99 9.39 27.11
C ALA A 147 -12.24 9.89 25.69
N PHE A 148 -11.21 9.96 24.84
CA PHE A 148 -11.37 10.37 23.45
C PHE A 148 -12.38 9.50 22.71
N LEU A 149 -12.27 8.16 22.80
CA LEU A 149 -13.18 7.24 22.12
C LEU A 149 -14.63 7.40 22.59
N ARG A 150 -14.86 7.71 23.87
CA ARG A 150 -16.23 7.82 24.41
C ARG A 150 -16.87 9.18 24.16
N ASP A 151 -16.09 10.24 24.34
CA ASP A 151 -16.62 11.58 24.55
C ASP A 151 -16.36 12.53 23.37
N ASP A 152 -15.30 12.28 22.59
CA ASP A 152 -14.78 13.25 21.61
C ASP A 152 -14.70 12.74 20.17
N ALA A 153 -14.62 11.42 19.99
CA ALA A 153 -14.43 10.79 18.70
C ALA A 153 -15.62 11.07 17.76
N ARG A 154 -15.32 11.53 16.54
CA ARG A 154 -16.30 11.65 15.46
C ARG A 154 -16.33 10.34 14.68
N TYR A 155 -17.31 9.50 14.98
CA TYR A 155 -17.49 8.21 14.31
C TYR A 155 -18.01 8.35 12.87
N PRO A 156 -17.61 7.47 11.94
CA PRO A 156 -16.66 6.36 12.13
C PRO A 156 -15.19 6.81 12.19
N VAL A 157 -14.41 6.16 13.05
CA VAL A 157 -12.97 6.41 13.24
C VAL A 157 -12.17 5.23 12.71
N PHE A 158 -11.14 5.50 11.90
CA PHE A 158 -10.16 4.50 11.53
C PHE A 158 -8.92 4.63 12.41
N GLY A 159 -8.60 3.55 13.12
CA GLY A 159 -7.43 3.41 13.95
C GLY A 159 -6.30 2.69 13.22
N LYS A 160 -5.06 3.18 13.32
CA LYS A 160 -3.88 2.46 12.83
C LYS A 160 -2.61 2.83 13.60
N PRO A 161 -1.64 1.91 13.75
CA PRO A 161 -0.34 2.24 14.33
C PRO A 161 0.41 3.31 13.54
N VAL A 162 1.20 4.14 14.23
CA VAL A 162 2.11 5.11 13.59
C VAL A 162 3.11 4.35 12.72
N GLU A 163 3.76 3.34 13.30
CA GLU A 163 4.63 2.40 12.61
C GLU A 163 3.91 1.06 12.39
N GLY A 164 3.91 0.57 11.16
CA GLY A 164 3.21 -0.66 10.84
C GLY A 164 3.16 -0.94 9.36
N SER A 165 2.86 -2.19 9.01
CA SER A 165 2.62 -2.62 7.63
C SER A 165 1.53 -3.66 7.59
N LYS A 166 0.94 -3.90 6.41
CA LYS A 166 -0.09 -4.93 6.17
C LYS A 166 -1.35 -4.75 7.05
N SER A 167 -1.58 -3.52 7.49
CA SER A 167 -2.70 -3.11 8.35
C SER A 167 -2.74 -3.81 9.72
N VAL A 168 -1.63 -4.41 10.19
CA VAL A 168 -1.56 -4.99 11.53
C VAL A 168 -1.87 -3.90 12.55
N GLY A 169 -2.74 -4.21 13.50
CA GLY A 169 -3.22 -3.28 14.51
C GLY A 169 -4.24 -2.25 14.03
N SER A 170 -4.63 -2.27 12.76
CA SER A 170 -5.64 -1.34 12.25
C SER A 170 -7.06 -1.84 12.48
N ALA A 171 -7.99 -0.91 12.69
CA ALA A 171 -9.41 -1.23 12.88
C ALA A 171 -10.31 -0.06 12.47
N LEU A 172 -11.53 -0.37 12.04
CA LEU A 172 -12.60 0.61 11.85
C LEU A 172 -13.51 0.58 13.08
N PHE A 173 -13.55 1.68 13.82
CA PHE A 173 -14.49 1.88 14.92
C PHE A 173 -15.72 2.60 14.37
N GLN A 174 -16.86 1.93 14.42
CA GLN A 174 -18.11 2.34 13.78
C GLN A 174 -18.94 3.28 14.66
N SER A 175 -19.02 3.00 15.96
CA SER A 175 -19.80 3.79 16.92
C SER A 175 -19.37 3.48 18.35
N HIS A 176 -19.71 4.37 19.28
CA HIS A 176 -19.69 4.15 20.73
C HIS A 176 -21.13 4.12 21.26
N ASP A 177 -21.44 3.16 22.13
CA ASP A 177 -22.68 3.11 22.88
C ASP A 177 -22.46 3.64 24.32
N PRO A 178 -23.02 4.80 24.69
CA PRO A 178 -22.79 5.41 25.99
C PRO A 178 -23.44 4.67 27.16
N GLU A 179 -24.45 3.83 26.92
CA GLU A 179 -25.09 3.05 28.00
C GLU A 179 -24.24 1.85 28.41
N THR A 180 -23.61 1.20 27.44
CA THR A 180 -22.82 -0.01 27.65
C THR A 180 -21.31 0.26 27.71
N GLY A 181 -20.84 1.40 27.22
CA GLY A 181 -19.42 1.74 27.09
C GLY A 181 -18.70 0.97 25.97
N LEU A 182 -19.46 0.31 25.09
CA LEU A 182 -18.91 -0.54 24.04
C LEU A 182 -18.64 0.24 22.75
N ILE A 183 -17.54 -0.10 22.09
CA ILE A 183 -17.19 0.32 20.74
C ILE A 183 -17.59 -0.78 19.76
N THR A 184 -18.45 -0.45 18.79
CA THR A 184 -18.78 -1.34 17.67
C THR A 184 -17.74 -1.17 16.57
N PHE A 185 -17.19 -2.27 16.08
CA PHE A 185 -16.20 -2.30 15.00
C PHE A 185 -16.90 -2.48 13.65
N GLY A 186 -16.22 -2.16 12.55
CA GLY A 186 -16.75 -2.30 11.18
C GLY A 186 -17.12 -3.73 10.78
N ASN A 187 -16.63 -4.75 11.49
CA ASN A 187 -17.01 -6.16 11.32
C ASN A 187 -18.19 -6.58 12.22
N GLY A 188 -18.80 -5.64 12.96
CA GLY A 188 -19.90 -5.89 13.89
C GLY A 188 -19.48 -6.44 15.26
N GLN A 189 -18.18 -6.65 15.52
CA GLN A 189 -17.72 -7.01 16.86
C GLN A 189 -17.81 -5.81 17.80
N THR A 190 -18.03 -6.06 19.09
CA THR A 190 -18.06 -5.02 20.12
C THR A 190 -16.97 -5.25 21.15
N HIS A 191 -16.35 -4.16 21.60
CA HIS A 191 -15.27 -4.18 22.57
C HIS A 191 -15.44 -3.05 23.59
N ASP A 192 -15.12 -3.30 24.85
CA ASP A 192 -15.11 -2.26 25.88
C ASP A 192 -14.07 -1.16 25.53
N ALA A 193 -14.48 0.11 25.64
CA ALA A 193 -13.64 1.24 25.25
C ALA A 193 -12.36 1.34 26.07
N ALA A 194 -12.39 1.04 27.38
CA ALA A 194 -11.22 1.10 28.23
C ALA A 194 -10.25 -0.05 27.95
N ALA A 195 -10.77 -1.26 27.69
CA ALA A 195 -9.95 -2.40 27.28
C ALA A 195 -9.26 -2.15 25.93
N LEU A 196 -9.99 -1.62 24.94
CA LEU A 196 -9.43 -1.23 23.65
C LEU A 196 -8.37 -0.14 23.79
N ALA A 197 -8.64 0.89 24.59
CA ALA A 197 -7.69 1.96 24.84
C ALA A 197 -6.39 1.46 25.47
N LYS A 198 -6.49 0.52 26.42
CA LYS A 198 -5.33 -0.16 27.01
C LYS A 198 -4.56 -0.98 25.98
N GLU A 199 -5.26 -1.73 25.11
CA GLU A 199 -4.62 -2.47 24.01
C GLU A 199 -3.86 -1.51 23.06
N ILE A 200 -4.50 -0.41 22.64
CA ILE A 200 -3.88 0.61 21.79
C ILE A 200 -2.62 1.20 22.43
N PHE A 201 -2.70 1.56 23.72
CA PHE A 201 -1.61 2.22 24.42
C PHE A 201 -0.43 1.27 24.67
N ASP A 202 -0.71 0.06 25.17
CA ASP A 202 0.34 -0.88 25.58
C ASP A 202 1.01 -1.61 24.41
N ASP A 203 0.23 -2.00 23.39
CA ASP A 203 0.75 -2.82 22.29
C ASP A 203 1.41 -1.99 21.17
N TYR A 204 1.19 -0.67 21.15
CA TYR A 204 1.74 0.24 20.13
C TYR A 204 2.54 1.39 20.79
N PRO A 205 3.70 1.08 21.41
CA PRO A 205 4.52 2.07 22.09
C PRO A 205 5.06 3.17 21.17
N GLU A 206 5.20 2.90 19.87
CA GLU A 206 5.58 3.91 18.86
C GLU A 206 4.45 4.90 18.53
N GLY A 207 3.24 4.63 19.03
CA GLY A 207 2.07 5.49 18.88
C GLY A 207 1.00 4.93 17.95
N TYR A 208 -0.17 5.58 17.97
CA TYR A 208 -1.36 5.16 17.25
C TYR A 208 -2.13 6.37 16.72
N LEU A 209 -2.69 6.24 15.53
CA LEU A 209 -3.40 7.30 14.82
C LEU A 209 -4.90 7.02 14.87
N LEU A 210 -5.68 8.05 15.19
CA LEU A 210 -7.14 8.03 15.19
C LEU A 210 -7.60 9.10 14.19
N GLN A 211 -8.12 8.66 13.05
CA GLN A 211 -8.46 9.52 11.92
C GLN A 211 -9.91 9.29 11.47
N ASP A 212 -10.48 10.27 10.76
CA ASP A 212 -11.75 10.10 10.07
C ASP A 212 -11.65 8.88 9.12
N ALA A 213 -12.64 7.97 9.19
CA ALA A 213 -12.71 6.85 8.27
C ALA A 213 -13.19 7.32 6.89
N VAL A 214 -12.52 6.86 5.83
CA VAL A 214 -12.98 7.12 4.47
C VAL A 214 -14.24 6.31 4.21
N THR A 215 -15.26 6.96 3.66
CA THR A 215 -16.43 6.26 3.12
C THR A 215 -16.26 6.09 1.63
N GLN A 216 -16.32 4.86 1.13
CA GLN A 216 -16.17 4.55 -0.29
C GLN A 216 -17.33 5.13 -1.12
N HIS A 217 -17.01 5.66 -2.31
CA HIS A 217 -17.97 6.23 -3.24
C HIS A 217 -19.11 5.24 -3.57
N GLY A 218 -20.33 5.74 -3.74
CA GLY A 218 -21.54 4.93 -3.95
C GLY A 218 -21.41 3.90 -5.07
N ASP A 219 -20.89 4.28 -6.24
CA ASP A 219 -20.68 3.37 -7.37
C ASP A 219 -19.72 2.22 -7.04
N MET A 220 -18.63 2.52 -6.34
CA MET A 220 -17.66 1.50 -5.91
C MET A 220 -18.26 0.61 -4.82
N ARG A 221 -19.04 1.19 -3.90
CA ARG A 221 -19.78 0.45 -2.87
C ARG A 221 -20.80 -0.51 -3.47
N ALA A 222 -21.56 -0.07 -4.48
CA ALA A 222 -22.53 -0.91 -5.18
C ALA A 222 -21.87 -2.14 -5.85
N LEU A 223 -20.62 -1.99 -6.28
CA LEU A 223 -19.84 -3.08 -6.88
C LEU A 223 -19.16 -3.95 -5.83
N ALA A 224 -18.38 -3.37 -4.92
CA ALA A 224 -17.40 -4.06 -4.07
C ALA A 224 -17.77 -4.11 -2.57
N GLY A 225 -18.86 -3.45 -2.15
CA GLY A 225 -19.30 -3.39 -0.76
C GLY A 225 -18.76 -2.18 0.03
N ASP A 226 -19.02 -2.19 1.34
CA ASP A 226 -18.83 -1.01 2.20
C ASP A 226 -17.37 -0.78 2.60
N ALA A 227 -16.58 -1.85 2.67
CA ALA A 227 -15.18 -1.77 3.00
C ALA A 227 -14.41 -0.99 1.92
N VAL A 228 -13.61 -0.02 2.34
CA VAL A 228 -12.83 0.81 1.43
C VAL A 228 -11.79 -0.04 0.71
N GLY A 229 -11.95 -0.16 -0.60
CA GLY A 229 -10.90 -0.65 -1.48
C GLY A 229 -10.05 0.49 -1.97
N SER A 230 -8.87 0.69 -1.38
CA SER A 230 -8.00 1.78 -1.82
C SER A 230 -7.38 1.49 -3.19
N VAL A 231 -7.19 2.57 -3.92
CA VAL A 231 -6.61 2.57 -5.26
C VAL A 231 -5.13 2.91 -5.10
N ARG A 232 -4.29 1.88 -5.27
CA ARG A 232 -2.83 2.00 -5.30
C ARG A 232 -2.42 2.67 -6.61
N MET A 233 -2.14 3.95 -6.56
CA MET A 233 -1.60 4.72 -7.69
C MET A 233 -0.10 4.87 -7.49
N VAL A 234 0.70 4.20 -8.33
CA VAL A 234 2.16 4.36 -8.28
C VAL A 234 2.55 5.47 -9.24
N THR A 235 3.14 6.53 -8.71
CA THR A 235 3.63 7.67 -9.47
C THR A 235 5.15 7.64 -9.55
N VAL A 236 5.65 8.23 -10.62
CA VAL A 236 7.08 8.46 -10.86
C VAL A 236 7.32 9.92 -11.17
N HIS A 237 8.53 10.41 -10.92
CA HIS A 237 8.91 11.80 -11.15
C HIS A 237 10.16 11.90 -12.02
N ASP A 238 9.99 12.45 -13.22
CA ASP A 238 11.08 12.68 -14.18
C ASP A 238 11.22 14.17 -14.55
N ALA A 239 11.91 14.47 -15.66
CA ALA A 239 12.13 15.85 -16.11
C ALA A 239 10.86 16.59 -16.55
N THR A 240 9.78 15.87 -16.86
CA THR A 240 8.47 16.43 -17.23
C THR A 240 7.57 16.67 -16.02
N GLY A 241 7.90 16.07 -14.87
CA GLY A 241 7.15 16.17 -13.62
C GLY A 241 6.62 14.80 -13.15
N ALA A 242 5.75 14.83 -12.15
CA ALA A 242 5.11 13.64 -11.62
C ALA A 242 4.03 13.08 -12.58
N HIS A 243 4.03 11.77 -12.81
CA HIS A 243 2.99 11.09 -13.58
C HIS A 243 2.76 9.67 -13.06
N VAL A 244 1.60 9.10 -13.38
CA VAL A 244 1.20 7.74 -12.95
C VAL A 244 1.92 6.69 -13.80
N LEU A 245 2.64 5.77 -13.16
CA LEU A 245 3.25 4.60 -13.79
C LEU A 245 2.24 3.46 -14.00
N TYR A 246 1.51 3.11 -12.94
CA TYR A 246 0.42 2.14 -13.01
C TYR A 246 -0.56 2.32 -11.85
N THR A 247 -1.75 1.73 -11.97
CA THR A 247 -2.77 1.79 -10.94
C THR A 247 -3.43 0.44 -10.69
N LEU A 248 -3.64 0.11 -9.42
CA LEU A 248 -4.35 -1.09 -8.98
C LEU A 248 -5.43 -0.71 -7.98
N TRP A 249 -6.66 -1.16 -8.19
CA TRP A 249 -7.69 -1.13 -7.16
C TRP A 249 -7.63 -2.41 -6.35
N LYS A 250 -7.38 -2.27 -5.04
CA LYS A 250 -7.42 -3.38 -4.08
C LYS A 250 -8.87 -3.53 -3.64
N ILE A 251 -9.56 -4.55 -4.14
CA ILE A 251 -10.96 -4.80 -3.79
C ILE A 251 -10.96 -5.73 -2.57
N PRO A 252 -11.52 -5.29 -1.42
CA PRO A 252 -11.57 -6.11 -0.22
C PRO A 252 -12.37 -7.40 -0.43
N SER A 253 -12.05 -8.41 0.38
CA SER A 253 -12.96 -9.55 0.53
C SER A 253 -14.32 -9.07 1.08
N PRO A 254 -15.46 -9.69 0.69
CA PRO A 254 -16.78 -9.25 1.14
C PRO A 254 -16.98 -9.17 2.67
N ALA A 255 -16.19 -9.92 3.44
CA ALA A 255 -16.24 -9.93 4.91
C ALA A 255 -15.10 -9.11 5.58
N ALA A 256 -14.27 -8.44 4.78
CA ALA A 256 -13.10 -7.73 5.28
C ALA A 256 -13.42 -6.32 5.77
N MET A 257 -12.66 -5.85 6.77
CA MET A 257 -12.66 -4.44 7.19
C MET A 257 -11.58 -3.60 6.48
N SER A 258 -10.72 -4.22 5.67
CA SER A 258 -9.59 -3.58 4.98
C SER A 258 -9.27 -4.30 3.67
N ASP A 259 -8.61 -3.61 2.75
CA ASP A 259 -8.31 -4.10 1.40
C ASP A 259 -7.05 -4.98 1.28
N ASN A 260 -6.71 -5.66 2.36
CA ASN A 260 -5.52 -6.48 2.45
C ASN A 260 -5.57 -7.66 1.48
N PHE A 261 -4.79 -7.62 0.40
CA PHE A 261 -4.80 -8.67 -0.63
C PHE A 261 -4.46 -10.10 -0.12
N TRP A 262 -3.82 -10.23 1.04
CA TRP A 262 -3.55 -11.54 1.64
C TRP A 262 -4.77 -12.19 2.29
N GLN A 263 -5.88 -11.46 2.46
CA GLN A 263 -7.13 -12.00 2.98
C GLN A 263 -7.87 -12.77 1.89
N ASP A 264 -8.39 -13.94 2.26
CA ASP A 264 -9.08 -14.81 1.32
C ASP A 264 -10.29 -14.11 0.69
N GLY A 265 -10.44 -14.25 -0.63
CA GLY A 265 -11.46 -13.56 -1.43
C GLY A 265 -11.11 -12.13 -1.86
N SER A 266 -9.99 -11.55 -1.42
CA SER A 266 -9.56 -10.22 -1.90
C SER A 266 -9.12 -10.26 -3.37
N MET A 267 -9.36 -9.17 -4.08
CA MET A 267 -9.07 -9.05 -5.51
C MET A 267 -8.15 -7.85 -5.81
N LEU A 268 -7.40 -7.93 -6.92
CA LEU A 268 -6.61 -6.85 -7.48
C LEU A 268 -7.10 -6.55 -8.89
N ALA A 269 -7.62 -5.35 -9.10
CA ALA A 269 -8.05 -4.85 -10.38
C ALA A 269 -7.00 -3.90 -10.97
N HIS A 270 -6.41 -4.24 -12.11
CA HIS A 270 -5.56 -3.33 -12.87
C HIS A 270 -6.43 -2.28 -13.58
N ILE A 271 -6.06 -1.01 -13.43
CA ILE A 271 -6.76 0.12 -14.03
C ILE A 271 -5.86 0.73 -15.11
N ASP A 272 -6.42 0.92 -16.30
CA ASP A 272 -5.75 1.67 -17.36
C ASP A 272 -5.54 3.12 -16.94
N ALA A 273 -4.28 3.57 -16.93
CA ALA A 273 -3.90 4.87 -16.39
C ALA A 273 -4.48 6.06 -17.19
N ASN A 274 -4.86 5.86 -18.45
CA ASN A 274 -5.40 6.90 -19.33
C ASN A 274 -6.93 6.95 -19.27
N ALA A 275 -7.59 5.79 -19.27
CA ALA A 275 -9.04 5.69 -19.34
C ALA A 275 -9.72 5.65 -17.95
N GLY A 276 -8.99 5.29 -16.91
CA GLY A 276 -9.52 5.09 -15.56
C GLY A 276 -10.48 3.91 -15.47
N LYS A 277 -10.33 2.93 -16.38
CA LYS A 277 -11.18 1.74 -16.46
C LYS A 277 -10.41 0.50 -16.02
N VAL A 278 -11.08 -0.39 -15.31
CA VAL A 278 -10.53 -1.70 -14.98
C VAL A 278 -10.36 -2.52 -16.24
N THR A 279 -9.14 -2.98 -16.52
CA THR A 279 -8.84 -3.83 -17.69
C THR A 279 -8.73 -5.29 -17.35
N GLN A 280 -8.40 -5.60 -16.09
CA GLN A 280 -8.20 -6.95 -15.61
C GLN A 280 -8.44 -6.99 -14.10
N CYS A 281 -8.99 -8.08 -13.59
CA CYS A 281 -9.10 -8.31 -12.15
C CYS A 281 -8.69 -9.75 -11.83
N ARG A 282 -7.98 -9.94 -10.72
CA ARG A 282 -7.53 -11.25 -10.25
C ARG A 282 -7.77 -11.44 -8.77
N ARG A 283 -8.04 -12.67 -8.35
CA ARG A 283 -7.93 -13.10 -6.95
C ARG A 283 -6.93 -14.22 -6.81
N GLY A 284 -6.40 -14.39 -5.60
CA GLY A 284 -5.44 -15.45 -5.29
C GLY A 284 -4.06 -15.25 -5.95
N VAL A 285 -3.16 -16.21 -5.71
CA VAL A 285 -1.78 -16.22 -6.23
C VAL A 285 -1.38 -17.61 -6.70
N GLY A 286 -0.41 -17.67 -7.62
CA GLY A 286 0.12 -18.94 -8.13
C GLY A 286 -0.95 -19.89 -8.68
N LEU A 287 -1.02 -21.11 -8.15
CA LEU A 287 -1.98 -22.13 -8.60
C LEU A 287 -3.44 -21.81 -8.23
N ASN A 288 -3.66 -20.92 -7.27
CA ASN A 288 -4.99 -20.48 -6.84
C ASN A 288 -5.36 -19.13 -7.47
N ALA A 289 -4.53 -18.60 -8.36
CA ALA A 289 -4.83 -17.35 -9.03
C ALA A 289 -5.83 -17.57 -10.16
N GLU A 290 -6.82 -16.71 -10.23
CA GLU A 290 -7.84 -16.74 -11.25
C GLU A 290 -8.18 -15.32 -11.70
N ASP A 291 -8.48 -15.17 -12.99
CA ASP A 291 -9.03 -13.94 -13.55
C ASP A 291 -10.54 -13.86 -13.22
N ILE A 292 -10.98 -12.68 -12.79
CA ILE A 292 -12.36 -12.40 -12.36
C ILE A 292 -12.93 -11.31 -13.27
N GLU A 293 -14.06 -11.59 -13.92
CA GLU A 293 -14.78 -10.58 -14.71
C GLU A 293 -15.90 -9.91 -13.92
N THR A 294 -16.55 -10.63 -13.00
CA THR A 294 -17.69 -10.17 -12.20
C THR A 294 -17.46 -10.36 -10.71
N HIS A 295 -17.89 -9.41 -9.89
CA HIS A 295 -17.73 -9.48 -8.44
C HIS A 295 -18.56 -10.63 -7.85
N PRO A 296 -17.97 -11.51 -7.01
CA PRO A 296 -18.59 -12.76 -6.61
C PRO A 296 -19.86 -12.61 -5.74
N VAL A 297 -20.08 -11.44 -5.13
CA VAL A 297 -21.26 -11.19 -4.28
C VAL A 297 -22.30 -10.31 -4.96
N SER A 298 -21.87 -9.21 -5.59
CA SER A 298 -22.79 -8.25 -6.23
C SER A 298 -23.18 -8.65 -7.65
N ALA A 299 -22.47 -9.63 -8.24
CA ALA A 299 -22.59 -10.05 -9.64
C ALA A 299 -22.37 -8.92 -10.66
N GLN A 300 -21.86 -7.76 -10.23
CA GLN A 300 -21.58 -6.62 -11.10
C GLN A 300 -20.29 -6.85 -11.89
N PRO A 301 -20.20 -6.39 -13.15
CA PRO A 301 -18.98 -6.47 -13.94
C PRO A 301 -17.88 -5.60 -13.32
N ILE A 302 -16.73 -6.22 -13.02
CA ILE A 302 -15.52 -5.55 -12.56
C ILE A 302 -14.77 -4.98 -13.76
N VAL A 303 -14.52 -5.82 -14.77
CA VAL A 303 -13.81 -5.38 -15.98
C VAL A 303 -14.69 -4.40 -16.75
N GLY A 304 -14.10 -3.27 -17.15
CA GLY A 304 -14.80 -2.16 -17.78
C GLY A 304 -15.38 -1.12 -16.81
N PHE A 305 -15.41 -1.41 -15.49
CA PHE A 305 -15.82 -0.43 -14.48
C PHE A 305 -14.89 0.80 -14.54
N LYS A 306 -15.48 1.99 -14.63
CA LYS A 306 -14.74 3.26 -14.62
C LYS A 306 -14.71 3.82 -13.20
N LEU A 307 -13.52 4.07 -12.69
CA LEU A 307 -13.36 4.62 -11.35
C LEU A 307 -13.96 6.04 -11.27
N PRO A 308 -14.82 6.33 -10.28
CA PRO A 308 -15.32 7.68 -10.05
C PRO A 308 -14.16 8.63 -9.69
N HIS A 309 -14.33 9.91 -10.03
CA HIS A 309 -13.33 10.97 -9.79
C HIS A 309 -11.92 10.69 -10.34
N TRP A 310 -11.77 9.86 -11.38
CA TRP A 310 -10.47 9.43 -11.90
C TRP A 310 -9.47 10.57 -12.16
N GLU A 311 -9.87 11.61 -12.88
CA GLU A 311 -8.97 12.73 -13.19
C GLU A 311 -8.57 13.53 -11.94
N ALA A 312 -9.49 13.69 -10.98
CA ALA A 312 -9.17 14.33 -9.71
C ALA A 312 -8.19 13.48 -8.91
N ALA A 313 -8.31 12.14 -8.93
CA ALA A 313 -7.41 11.23 -8.23
C ALA A 313 -6.00 11.30 -8.83
N ARG A 314 -5.90 11.27 -10.16
CA ARG A 314 -4.63 11.48 -10.88
C ARG A 314 -4.01 12.81 -10.50
N LYS A 315 -4.77 13.90 -10.57
CA LYS A 315 -4.28 15.23 -10.22
C LYS A 315 -3.73 15.27 -8.80
N LEU A 316 -4.51 14.76 -7.83
CA LEU A 316 -4.12 14.71 -6.43
C LEU A 316 -2.78 14.00 -6.22
N VAL A 317 -2.59 12.80 -6.79
CA VAL A 317 -1.34 12.05 -6.58
C VAL A 317 -0.14 12.68 -7.29
N MET A 318 -0.35 13.32 -8.46
CA MET A 318 0.71 14.03 -9.18
C MET A 318 1.12 15.31 -8.46
N ASP A 319 0.15 16.10 -7.97
CA ASP A 319 0.40 17.29 -7.17
C ASP A 319 1.16 16.91 -5.88
N THR A 320 0.69 15.87 -5.17
CA THR A 320 1.33 15.42 -3.93
C THR A 320 2.75 14.88 -4.16
N HIS A 321 2.99 14.11 -5.21
CA HIS A 321 4.35 13.67 -5.54
C HIS A 321 5.25 14.85 -5.91
N SER A 322 4.72 15.89 -6.53
CA SER A 322 5.48 17.10 -6.88
C SER A 322 5.99 17.88 -5.66
N VAL A 323 5.45 17.64 -4.46
CA VAL A 323 6.01 18.15 -3.19
C VAL A 323 7.37 17.50 -2.86
N PHE A 324 7.62 16.30 -3.40
CA PHE A 324 8.82 15.50 -3.12
C PHE A 324 9.55 15.09 -4.42
N PRO A 325 10.05 16.04 -5.24
CA PRO A 325 10.64 15.76 -6.55
C PRO A 325 11.93 14.93 -6.51
N ASP A 326 12.58 14.86 -5.33
CA ASP A 326 13.79 14.05 -5.10
C ASP A 326 13.49 12.53 -4.93
N LEU A 327 12.21 12.18 -4.77
CA LEU A 327 11.74 10.80 -4.77
C LEU A 327 11.29 10.44 -6.18
N GLY A 328 11.96 9.51 -6.85
CA GLY A 328 11.59 9.17 -8.23
C GLY A 328 10.40 8.23 -8.36
N VAL A 329 9.95 7.61 -7.26
CA VAL A 329 8.78 6.71 -7.25
C VAL A 329 8.09 6.74 -5.89
N ILE A 330 6.76 6.79 -5.87
CA ILE A 330 5.94 6.69 -4.67
C ILE A 330 4.66 5.91 -4.97
N GLY A 331 4.25 5.01 -4.06
CA GLY A 331 2.94 4.37 -4.12
C GLY A 331 1.93 5.04 -3.19
N TRP A 332 0.89 5.61 -3.75
CA TRP A 332 -0.20 6.24 -2.99
C TRP A 332 -1.36 5.28 -2.84
N ASP A 333 -1.81 5.03 -1.61
CA ASP A 333 -3.11 4.43 -1.37
C ASP A 333 -4.15 5.54 -1.29
N VAL A 334 -5.06 5.57 -2.27
CA VAL A 334 -6.08 6.60 -2.41
C VAL A 334 -7.46 6.00 -2.13
N GLY A 335 -8.20 6.59 -1.19
CA GLY A 335 -9.62 6.31 -1.03
C GLY A 335 -10.42 7.19 -1.97
N ILE A 336 -11.42 6.63 -2.64
CA ILE A 336 -12.35 7.42 -3.47
C ILE A 336 -13.66 7.56 -2.70
N SER A 337 -13.95 8.76 -2.20
CA SER A 337 -15.17 9.06 -1.47
C SER A 337 -16.20 9.76 -2.36
N ALA A 338 -17.40 10.01 -1.82
CA ALA A 338 -18.43 10.81 -2.48
C ALA A 338 -18.00 12.26 -2.75
N ASP A 339 -17.12 12.82 -1.90
CA ASP A 339 -16.64 14.20 -2.02
C ASP A 339 -15.37 14.30 -2.89
N GLY A 340 -14.79 13.17 -3.27
CA GLY A 340 -13.60 13.09 -4.11
C GLY A 340 -12.53 12.14 -3.57
N PRO A 341 -11.36 12.11 -4.23
CA PRO A 341 -10.24 11.28 -3.80
C PRO A 341 -9.55 11.86 -2.57
N VAL A 342 -9.10 10.99 -1.68
CA VAL A 342 -8.32 11.33 -0.49
C VAL A 342 -7.13 10.39 -0.35
N ILE A 343 -5.95 10.94 -0.06
CA ILE A 343 -4.78 10.11 0.25
C ILE A 343 -4.98 9.47 1.62
N ILE A 344 -4.75 8.16 1.71
CA ILE A 344 -4.77 7.39 2.96
C ILE A 344 -3.34 7.19 3.47
N GLU A 345 -2.41 6.90 2.56
CA GLU A 345 -1.01 6.60 2.87
C GLU A 345 -0.11 6.79 1.64
N GLY A 346 1.14 7.22 1.87
CA GLY A 346 2.22 7.18 0.88
C GLY A 346 3.24 6.10 1.22
N ASN A 347 3.71 5.36 0.20
CA ASN A 347 4.62 4.23 0.36
C ASN A 347 5.88 4.45 -0.51
N LEU A 348 7.04 4.62 0.12
CA LEU A 348 8.33 4.73 -0.59
C LEU A 348 8.77 3.42 -1.24
N ASN A 349 8.27 2.30 -0.71
CA ASN A 349 8.40 0.99 -1.32
C ASN A 349 7.01 0.49 -1.73
N PRO A 350 6.51 0.87 -2.93
CA PRO A 350 5.17 0.51 -3.40
C PRO A 350 4.92 -1.00 -3.53
N PHE A 351 5.95 -1.85 -3.40
CA PHE A 351 5.89 -3.30 -3.59
C PHE A 351 5.23 -3.70 -4.92
N HIS A 352 5.99 -3.63 -6.03
CA HIS A 352 5.49 -3.95 -7.38
C HIS A 352 5.03 -5.40 -7.55
N THR A 353 5.23 -6.24 -6.54
CA THR A 353 4.57 -7.54 -6.36
C THR A 353 3.09 -7.52 -6.69
N LEU A 354 2.32 -6.51 -6.24
CA LEU A 354 0.89 -6.44 -6.54
C LEU A 354 0.62 -6.25 -8.04
N TYR A 355 1.42 -5.42 -8.72
CA TYR A 355 1.33 -5.24 -10.17
C TYR A 355 1.66 -6.53 -10.92
N GLN A 356 2.73 -7.21 -10.50
CA GLN A 356 3.17 -8.47 -11.11
C GLN A 356 2.13 -9.59 -10.99
N ILE A 357 1.41 -9.63 -9.87
CA ILE A 357 0.30 -10.58 -9.65
C ILE A 357 -0.92 -10.17 -10.49
N ALA A 358 -1.35 -8.92 -10.37
CA ALA A 358 -2.57 -8.40 -11.00
C ALA A 358 -2.54 -8.50 -12.53
N THR A 359 -1.39 -8.22 -13.14
CA THR A 359 -1.24 -8.19 -14.61
C THR A 359 -0.60 -9.47 -15.16
N GLY A 360 0.14 -10.21 -14.34
CA GLY A 360 1.00 -11.29 -14.83
C GLY A 360 2.13 -10.80 -15.74
N ARG A 361 2.50 -9.51 -15.68
CA ARG A 361 3.67 -8.91 -16.34
C ARG A 361 4.73 -8.56 -15.29
N GLY A 362 6.01 -8.69 -15.64
CA GLY A 362 7.09 -8.27 -14.75
C GLY A 362 7.19 -6.74 -14.69
N VAL A 363 7.66 -6.19 -13.56
CA VAL A 363 7.83 -4.73 -13.42
C VAL A 363 9.01 -4.20 -14.26
N ASN A 364 10.01 -5.03 -14.56
CA ASN A 364 11.10 -4.68 -15.48
C ASN A 364 10.76 -4.96 -16.95
N ASN A 365 9.50 -4.77 -17.33
CA ASN A 365 9.09 -4.85 -18.72
C ASN A 365 9.67 -3.67 -19.54
N PRO A 366 9.77 -3.76 -20.87
CA PRO A 366 10.44 -2.75 -21.69
C PRO A 366 9.87 -1.33 -21.54
N GLU A 367 8.56 -1.21 -21.36
CA GLU A 367 7.84 0.05 -21.18
C GLU A 367 8.28 0.74 -19.88
N PHE A 368 8.27 0.02 -18.75
CA PHE A 368 8.66 0.59 -17.46
C PHE A 368 10.17 0.80 -17.34
N VAL A 369 11.00 -0.05 -17.96
CA VAL A 369 12.46 0.13 -17.94
C VAL A 369 12.86 1.46 -18.60
N ALA A 370 12.23 1.82 -19.72
CA ALA A 370 12.48 3.11 -20.37
C ALA A 370 12.16 4.29 -19.43
N VAL A 371 11.05 4.22 -18.71
CA VAL A 371 10.65 5.22 -17.71
C VAL A 371 11.65 5.27 -16.54
N PHE A 372 12.05 4.11 -16.02
CA PHE A 372 13.04 4.02 -14.95
C PHE A 372 14.40 4.64 -15.33
N ASP A 373 14.84 4.44 -16.57
CA ASP A 373 16.09 5.02 -17.05
C ASP A 373 16.00 6.55 -17.19
N GLN A 374 14.86 7.08 -17.62
CA GLN A 374 14.59 8.53 -17.65
C GLN A 374 14.62 9.14 -16.24
N ILE A 375 14.00 8.48 -15.26
CA ILE A 375 14.02 8.92 -13.86
C ILE A 375 15.45 8.93 -13.31
N ARG A 376 16.22 7.85 -13.52
CA ARG A 376 17.63 7.80 -13.07
C ARG A 376 18.45 8.94 -13.67
N ALA A 377 18.29 9.21 -14.96
CA ALA A 377 18.97 10.32 -15.63
C ALA A 377 18.56 11.68 -15.03
N HIS A 378 17.26 11.88 -14.79
CA HIS A 378 16.74 13.09 -14.18
C HIS A 378 17.29 13.32 -12.77
N GLN A 379 17.24 12.30 -11.91
CA GLN A 379 17.73 12.37 -10.53
C GLN A 379 19.24 12.62 -10.46
N ALA A 380 20.01 11.98 -11.34
CA ALA A 380 21.44 12.24 -11.48
C ALA A 380 21.72 13.69 -11.92
N ASN A 381 20.89 14.24 -12.81
CA ASN A 381 21.01 15.63 -13.25
C ASN A 381 20.66 16.62 -12.12
N GLN A 382 19.59 16.37 -11.35
CA GLN A 382 19.23 17.21 -10.21
C GLN A 382 20.36 17.31 -9.19
N LEU A 383 21.01 16.19 -8.85
CA LEU A 383 22.17 16.19 -7.95
C LEU A 383 23.32 17.03 -8.49
N LYS A 384 23.62 16.97 -9.80
CA LYS A 384 24.68 17.78 -10.42
C LYS A 384 24.36 19.27 -10.34
N VAL A 385 23.13 19.67 -10.68
CA VAL A 385 22.67 21.06 -10.64
C VAL A 385 22.74 21.60 -9.20
N GLN A 386 22.27 20.82 -8.22
CA GLN A 386 22.31 21.20 -6.81
C GLN A 386 23.74 21.32 -6.28
N ALA A 387 24.63 20.40 -6.62
CA ALA A 387 26.04 20.46 -6.22
C ALA A 387 26.74 21.71 -6.79
N ALA A 388 26.46 22.05 -8.05
CA ALA A 388 26.97 23.28 -8.68
C ALA A 388 26.43 24.54 -7.98
N ALA A 389 25.13 24.57 -7.65
CA ALA A 389 24.52 25.68 -6.94
C ALA A 389 25.11 25.85 -5.52
N GLN A 390 25.30 24.75 -4.79
CA GLN A 390 25.93 24.76 -3.46
C GLN A 390 27.37 25.27 -3.51
N LYS A 391 28.15 24.80 -4.49
CA LYS A 391 29.53 25.27 -4.69
C LYS A 391 29.57 26.77 -4.98
N ALA A 392 28.72 27.25 -5.89
CA ALA A 392 28.61 28.68 -6.21
C ALA A 392 28.16 29.53 -5.01
N TYR A 393 27.26 29.01 -4.17
CA TYR A 393 26.85 29.66 -2.92
C TYR A 393 28.04 29.79 -1.95
N LEU A 394 28.80 28.71 -1.72
CA LEU A 394 29.95 28.72 -0.83
C LEU A 394 31.03 29.69 -1.33
N GLU A 395 31.38 29.65 -2.62
CA GLU A 395 32.39 30.54 -3.22
C GLU A 395 32.05 32.04 -3.06
N ARG A 396 30.76 32.39 -3.00
CA ARG A 396 30.31 33.78 -2.76
C ARG A 396 30.45 34.22 -1.30
N HIS A 397 30.45 33.28 -0.34
CA HIS A 397 30.35 33.59 1.09
C HIS A 397 31.59 33.17 1.91
N THR A 398 32.58 32.49 1.31
CA THR A 398 33.86 32.17 1.96
C THR A 398 35.04 32.99 1.44
N LYS A 399 34.81 33.93 0.50
CA LYS A 399 35.78 34.96 0.10
C LYS A 399 35.60 36.23 0.94
N THR A 400 35.87 36.10 2.23
CA THR A 400 36.13 37.15 3.24
C THR A 400 37.11 36.53 4.22
#